data_AF-A0A642VDV1-F1
#
_entry.id   AF-A0A642VDV1-F1
#
_cell.length_a   1.000
_cell.length_b   1.000
_cell.length_c   1.000
_cell.angle_alpha   90.00
_cell.angle_beta   90.00
_cell.angle_gamma   90.00
#
_symmetry.space_group_name_H-M   'P 1'
#
loop_
_entity.id
_entity.type
_entity.pdbx_description
1 polymer ?
#
loop_
_entity_poly.entity_id
_entity_poly.type
_entity_poly.pdbx_seq_one_letter_code
_entity_poly.pdbx_strand_id
1 'polypeptide(L)'
;MRCLDRDMEPTYGYLLPLCKGAVESGTRAYDLLLGITRTENDVIQKLAGGVVLLVQKELVSTTHIQFSPSPEYTRDFVQEDMEKGILLLLATKVNWWRENHHVGERVFSSFMKKVLTELFDDSAEDYINDQEIKQAIWVAGHWMDTRTVVTDMLSILKDRRPSSFNLDIPQYILAAMKSFPAGTGRYVLYHSILQSILNSPYAVAAPRDVEIQKFLDTYESIQVNPMRYHVGAAEVGLPKQINPGKPNRRVQMVCSAYIHATAPTSHLASSHAITPFQQIQGNMIYLRMLQIARKHQ
;
A
#
# COMPACT_ATOMS: atom_id res chain seq x y z
N MET A 1 -40.05 -24.43 9.59
CA MET A 1 -40.93 -23.27 9.86
C MET A 1 -40.38 -22.50 11.05
N ARG A 2 -39.63 -21.44 10.77
CA ARG A 2 -39.64 -20.12 11.46
C ARG A 2 -38.55 -19.29 10.79
N CYS A 3 -39.03 -18.32 10.00
CA CYS A 3 -38.27 -17.20 9.50
C CYS A 3 -37.58 -16.49 10.67
N LEU A 4 -36.35 -16.08 10.45
CA LEU A 4 -35.82 -14.88 11.08
C LEU A 4 -35.22 -14.03 9.96
N ASP A 5 -35.68 -12.79 9.99
CA ASP A 5 -35.61 -11.79 8.96
C ASP A 5 -34.19 -11.51 8.49
N ARG A 6 -34.03 -11.41 7.16
CA ARG A 6 -32.95 -10.62 6.57
C ARG A 6 -33.29 -9.16 6.83
N ASP A 7 -32.91 -8.68 8.00
CA ASP A 7 -32.84 -7.25 8.25
C ASP A 7 -31.84 -6.67 7.24
N MET A 8 -32.37 -5.82 6.36
CA MET A 8 -31.59 -5.02 5.43
C MET A 8 -30.56 -4.23 6.23
N GLU A 9 -29.28 -4.47 5.96
CA GLU A 9 -28.25 -3.57 6.43
C GLU A 9 -28.52 -2.17 5.87
N PRO A 10 -28.49 -1.11 6.71
CA PRO A 10 -28.67 0.25 6.23
C PRO A 10 -27.64 0.56 5.15
N THR A 11 -28.14 0.93 3.97
CA THR A 11 -27.31 1.35 2.85
C THR A 11 -26.87 2.79 3.10
N TYR A 12 -25.63 2.98 3.54
CA TYR A 12 -25.04 4.31 3.65
C TYR A 12 -24.42 4.71 2.31
N GLY A 13 -25.08 5.60 1.58
CA GLY A 13 -24.45 6.38 0.53
C GLY A 13 -23.76 7.58 1.18
N TYR A 14 -22.42 7.60 1.17
CA TYR A 14 -21.67 8.78 1.59
C TYR A 14 -21.46 9.68 0.36
N LEU A 15 -22.20 10.79 0.32
CA LEU A 15 -21.82 11.97 -0.45
C LEU A 15 -20.82 12.74 0.39
N LEU A 16 -19.55 12.73 0.00
CA LEU A 16 -18.55 13.64 0.52
C LEU A 16 -18.45 14.81 -0.47
N PRO A 17 -19.11 15.95 -0.22
CA PRO A 17 -18.74 17.19 -0.86
C PRO A 17 -17.34 17.56 -0.37
N LEU A 18 -16.33 17.41 -1.23
CA LEU A 18 -15.02 18.02 -1.02
C LEU A 18 -15.17 19.52 -1.24
N CYS A 19 -15.75 20.22 -0.26
CA CYS A 19 -15.51 21.61 0.15
C CYS A 19 -16.72 22.23 0.87
N LYS A 20 -16.44 22.93 1.97
CA LYS A 20 -17.29 23.94 2.59
C LYS A 20 -16.63 25.32 2.39
N GLY A 21 -17.18 26.13 1.48
CA GLY A 21 -16.84 27.55 1.24
C GLY A 21 -15.81 27.78 0.12
N ALA A 22 -15.88 28.82 -0.73
CA ALA A 22 -16.64 30.07 -0.64
C ALA A 22 -17.17 30.51 -2.02
N VAL A 23 -18.43 30.96 -2.05
CA VAL A 23 -18.93 31.83 -3.12
C VAL A 23 -18.32 33.20 -2.85
N GLU A 24 -17.83 33.85 -3.91
CA GLU A 24 -17.22 35.18 -4.00
C GLU A 24 -15.67 35.19 -4.01
N SER A 25 -15.11 35.56 -5.16
CA SER A 25 -13.69 35.80 -5.50
C SER A 25 -12.85 34.61 -5.99
N GLY A 26 -13.12 34.23 -7.25
CA GLY A 26 -12.12 33.83 -8.26
C GLY A 26 -10.83 33.13 -7.81
N THR A 27 -10.93 31.91 -7.28
CA THR A 27 -9.80 30.96 -7.26
C THR A 27 -10.31 29.52 -7.33
N ARG A 28 -9.50 28.61 -7.91
CA ARG A 28 -9.88 27.29 -8.46
C ARG A 28 -10.53 26.36 -7.42
N ALA A 29 -11.66 25.75 -7.79
CA ALA A 29 -12.31 24.65 -7.07
C ALA A 29 -12.06 23.33 -7.80
N TYR A 30 -11.68 22.28 -7.08
CA TYR A 30 -11.43 20.94 -7.61
C TYR A 30 -12.48 19.97 -7.03
N ASP A 31 -13.37 19.44 -7.89
CA ASP A 31 -14.41 18.50 -7.48
C ASP A 31 -14.03 17.07 -7.90
N LEU A 32 -13.52 16.25 -6.97
CA LEU A 32 -13.44 14.80 -7.15
C LEU A 32 -14.65 14.16 -6.48
N LEU A 33 -15.62 13.71 -7.26
CA LEU A 33 -16.86 13.12 -6.75
C LEU A 33 -16.88 11.62 -7.16
N LEU A 34 -17.12 10.76 -6.18
CA LEU A 34 -16.97 9.30 -6.26
C LEU A 34 -18.31 8.71 -5.82
N GLY A 35 -19.25 8.57 -6.75
CA GLY A 35 -20.60 8.09 -6.47
C GLY A 35 -20.81 6.68 -7.02
N ILE A 36 -21.13 5.72 -6.15
CA ILE A 36 -21.64 4.39 -6.54
C ILE A 36 -23.17 4.41 -6.44
N THR A 37 -23.86 4.06 -7.52
CA THR A 37 -25.30 3.78 -7.49
C THR A 37 -25.53 2.27 -7.59
N ARG A 38 -26.52 1.76 -6.86
CA ARG A 38 -27.12 0.45 -7.08
C ARG A 38 -28.52 0.71 -7.64
N THR A 39 -28.71 0.51 -8.94
CA THR A 39 -29.99 0.76 -9.59
C THR A 39 -30.85 -0.49 -9.53
N GLU A 40 -31.98 -0.43 -8.82
CA GLU A 40 -33.13 -1.27 -9.17
C GLU A 40 -34.28 -0.47 -9.79
N ASN A 41 -34.42 0.85 -9.55
CA ASN A 41 -35.31 1.75 -10.28
C ASN A 41 -34.87 3.21 -10.08
N ASP A 42 -35.07 4.06 -11.08
CA ASP A 42 -34.64 5.46 -11.14
C ASP A 42 -35.08 6.32 -9.94
N VAL A 43 -34.16 7.17 -9.44
CA VAL A 43 -34.25 8.64 -9.35
C VAL A 43 -33.02 9.15 -8.57
N ILE A 44 -32.12 9.86 -9.26
CA ILE A 44 -30.99 10.59 -8.66
C ILE A 44 -31.44 12.04 -8.46
N GLN A 45 -31.57 12.49 -7.21
CA GLN A 45 -31.78 13.92 -6.91
C GLN A 45 -30.44 14.64 -6.69
N LYS A 46 -30.17 15.55 -7.63
CA LYS A 46 -29.37 16.80 -7.62
C LYS A 46 -28.44 17.07 -6.42
N LEU A 47 -27.14 17.16 -6.69
CA LEU A 47 -26.22 18.12 -6.07
C LEU A 47 -25.23 18.64 -7.12
N ALA A 48 -24.85 19.91 -7.00
CA ALA A 48 -24.05 20.64 -7.99
C ALA A 48 -22.55 20.36 -7.84
N GLY A 49 -21.87 20.09 -8.97
CA GLY A 49 -20.41 20.11 -9.13
C GLY A 49 -19.69 18.81 -8.74
N GLY A 50 -19.43 17.91 -9.71
CA GLY A 50 -18.43 16.84 -9.54
C GLY A 50 -18.60 15.60 -10.44
N VAL A 51 -17.49 14.85 -10.59
CA VAL A 51 -17.37 13.55 -11.29
C VAL A 51 -18.29 12.49 -10.63
N VAL A 52 -18.78 11.48 -11.34
CA VAL A 52 -19.43 10.31 -10.71
C VAL A 52 -18.76 9.04 -11.23
N LEU A 53 -17.97 8.38 -10.39
CA LEU A 53 -17.39 7.06 -10.69
C LEU A 53 -18.39 5.93 -10.36
N LEU A 54 -19.25 5.60 -11.32
CA LEU A 54 -20.21 4.50 -11.22
C LEU A 54 -19.49 3.14 -11.37
N VAL A 55 -19.41 2.37 -10.28
CA VAL A 55 -18.94 0.97 -10.32
C VAL A 55 -20.13 0.04 -10.13
N GLN A 56 -20.60 -0.58 -11.21
CA GLN A 56 -21.72 -1.52 -11.18
C GLN A 56 -21.26 -2.87 -10.62
N LYS A 57 -21.93 -3.36 -9.56
CA LYS A 57 -21.46 -4.51 -8.74
C LYS A 57 -21.96 -5.89 -9.23
N GLU A 58 -22.46 -6.03 -10.46
CA GLU A 58 -22.97 -7.33 -10.93
C GLU A 58 -22.28 -7.84 -12.21
N LEU A 59 -21.73 -9.05 -12.06
CA LEU A 59 -21.14 -9.97 -13.04
C LEU A 59 -20.08 -9.40 -14.00
N VAL A 60 -18.83 -9.73 -13.68
CA VAL A 60 -17.72 -9.78 -14.63
C VAL A 60 -17.96 -10.91 -15.64
N SER A 61 -18.72 -10.63 -16.68
CA SER A 61 -18.50 -11.22 -18.00
C SER A 61 -18.61 -10.11 -19.03
N THR A 62 -17.44 -9.56 -19.39
CA THR A 62 -17.26 -8.71 -20.59
C THR A 62 -18.30 -7.60 -20.76
N THR A 63 -18.13 -6.49 -20.03
CA THR A 63 -18.90 -5.27 -20.31
C THR A 63 -17.92 -4.17 -20.70
N HIS A 64 -18.14 -3.61 -21.88
CA HIS A 64 -17.56 -2.33 -22.27
C HIS A 64 -17.98 -1.29 -21.23
N ILE A 65 -17.00 -0.65 -20.58
CA ILE A 65 -17.29 0.52 -19.73
C ILE A 65 -17.64 1.66 -20.69
N GLN A 66 -18.93 1.88 -20.96
CA GLN A 66 -19.42 3.06 -21.66
C GLN A 66 -19.95 4.06 -20.65
N PHE A 67 -19.30 5.21 -20.57
CA PHE A 67 -19.74 6.34 -19.77
C PHE A 67 -20.71 7.19 -20.60
N SER A 68 -21.95 7.35 -20.14
CA SER A 68 -22.91 8.31 -20.71
C SER A 68 -23.16 9.38 -19.66
N PRO A 69 -22.56 10.58 -19.78
CA PRO A 69 -22.78 11.65 -18.81
C PRO A 69 -24.22 12.19 -18.90
N SER A 70 -24.76 12.61 -17.75
CA SER A 70 -26.00 13.39 -17.70
C SER A 70 -25.79 14.76 -18.36
N PRO A 71 -26.70 15.21 -19.26
CA PRO A 71 -26.50 16.41 -20.08
C PRO A 71 -26.47 17.74 -19.28
N GLU A 72 -26.82 17.74 -18.00
CA GLU A 72 -26.83 18.96 -17.17
C GLU A 72 -25.50 19.24 -16.44
N TYR A 73 -24.55 18.29 -16.46
CA TYR A 73 -23.29 18.39 -15.70
C TYR A 73 -22.06 17.96 -16.50
N THR A 74 -22.12 18.06 -17.82
CA THR A 74 -20.95 17.99 -18.69
C THR A 74 -20.13 19.27 -18.55
N ARG A 75 -19.43 19.46 -17.42
CA ARG A 75 -18.04 19.92 -17.59
C ARG A 75 -17.38 18.82 -18.41
N ASP A 76 -16.69 19.20 -19.47
CA ASP A 76 -15.81 18.29 -20.18
C ASP A 76 -14.82 17.73 -19.16
N PHE A 77 -15.15 16.57 -18.57
CA PHE A 77 -14.20 15.84 -17.77
C PHE A 77 -13.13 15.43 -18.76
N VAL A 78 -12.00 16.12 -18.65
CA VAL A 78 -10.85 15.82 -19.47
C VAL A 78 -10.51 14.37 -19.15
N GLN A 79 -10.35 13.56 -20.18
CA GLN A 79 -9.96 12.17 -20.08
C GLN A 79 -8.83 11.96 -19.05
N GLU A 80 -7.92 12.93 -18.97
CA GLU A 80 -6.86 13.07 -17.98
C GLU A 80 -7.31 12.92 -16.51
N ASP A 81 -8.41 13.57 -16.08
CA ASP A 81 -8.86 13.52 -14.68
C ASP A 81 -9.35 12.12 -14.30
N MET A 82 -10.01 11.43 -15.24
CA MET A 82 -10.45 10.05 -15.06
C MET A 82 -9.24 9.11 -14.97
N GLU A 83 -8.25 9.30 -15.83
CA GLU A 83 -7.00 8.54 -15.82
C GLU A 83 -6.27 8.72 -14.48
N LYS A 84 -6.14 9.94 -13.97
CA LYS A 84 -5.57 10.23 -12.65
C LYS A 84 -6.33 9.53 -11.53
N GLY A 85 -7.66 9.58 -11.56
CA GLY A 85 -8.51 8.87 -10.58
C GLY A 85 -8.27 7.36 -10.57
N ILE A 86 -8.23 6.73 -11.75
CA ILE A 86 -7.95 5.29 -11.86
C ILE A 86 -6.53 4.97 -11.39
N LEU A 87 -5.53 5.77 -11.77
CA LEU A 87 -4.15 5.58 -11.34
C LEU A 87 -4.00 5.68 -9.82
N LEU A 88 -4.71 6.60 -9.17
CA LEU A 88 -4.71 6.75 -7.73
C LEU A 88 -5.33 5.55 -7.02
N LEU A 89 -6.41 4.98 -7.57
CA LEU A 89 -7.04 3.77 -7.03
C LEU A 89 -6.14 2.53 -7.22
N LEU A 90 -5.51 2.39 -8.39
CA LEU A 90 -4.52 1.34 -8.64
C LEU A 90 -3.36 1.46 -7.65
N ALA A 91 -2.80 2.67 -7.47
CA ALA A 91 -1.75 2.94 -6.51
C ALA A 91 -2.19 2.61 -5.08
N THR A 92 -3.44 2.89 -4.71
CA THR A 92 -3.98 2.53 -3.39
C THR A 92 -3.93 1.01 -3.16
N LYS A 93 -4.30 0.21 -4.16
CA LYS A 93 -4.18 -1.25 -4.09
C LYS A 93 -2.73 -1.74 -4.06
N VAL A 94 -1.86 -1.12 -4.86
CA VAL A 94 -0.41 -1.37 -4.80
C VAL A 94 0.16 -1.02 -3.43
N ASN A 95 -0.36 0.00 -2.76
CA ASN A 95 0.07 0.36 -1.43
C ASN A 95 -0.36 -0.68 -0.40
N TRP A 96 -1.61 -1.13 -0.46
CA TRP A 96 -2.12 -2.21 0.40
C TRP A 96 -1.37 -3.54 0.18
N TRP A 97 -0.96 -3.81 -1.06
CA TRP A 97 -0.09 -4.93 -1.38
C TRP A 97 1.25 -4.88 -0.62
N ARG A 98 1.80 -3.69 -0.37
CA ARG A 98 3.11 -3.52 0.26
C ARG A 98 3.06 -3.45 1.77
N GLU A 99 2.05 -2.77 2.30
CA GLU A 99 2.02 -2.40 3.73
C GLU A 99 0.94 -3.13 4.53
N ASN A 100 0.20 -4.05 3.88
CA ASN A 100 -1.08 -4.57 4.34
C ASN A 100 -2.12 -3.42 4.38
N HIS A 101 -3.41 -3.73 4.34
CA HIS A 101 -4.52 -2.76 4.34
C HIS A 101 -4.58 -1.81 5.56
N HIS A 102 -3.54 -1.77 6.41
CA HIS A 102 -3.38 -0.89 7.56
C HIS A 102 -3.15 0.58 7.21
N VAL A 103 -3.21 0.94 5.93
CA VAL A 103 -3.14 2.33 5.45
C VAL A 103 -4.52 3.01 5.62
N GLY A 104 -5.06 2.90 6.84
CA GLY A 104 -5.98 3.86 7.45
C GLY A 104 -5.27 4.68 8.54
N GLU A 105 -3.94 4.58 8.65
CA GLU A 105 -3.16 5.53 9.44
C GLU A 105 -3.30 6.93 8.81
N ARG A 106 -3.41 7.95 9.66
CA ARG A 106 -3.76 9.36 9.32
C ARG A 106 -2.82 10.04 8.30
N VAL A 107 -1.82 9.32 7.80
CA VAL A 107 -0.72 9.80 6.96
C VAL A 107 -0.56 8.84 5.79
N PHE A 108 -0.51 9.38 4.58
CA PHE A 108 -0.15 8.61 3.39
C PHE A 108 1.24 8.00 3.52
N SER A 109 1.41 6.78 2.99
CA SER A 109 2.73 6.17 2.81
C SER A 109 3.61 7.03 1.90
N SER A 110 4.92 6.83 1.97
CA SER A 110 5.86 7.52 1.06
C SER A 110 5.55 7.24 -0.42
N PHE A 111 5.00 6.07 -0.72
CA PHE A 111 4.58 5.70 -2.07
C PHE A 111 3.34 6.47 -2.52
N MET A 112 2.30 6.54 -1.68
CA MET A 112 1.10 7.31 -2.01
C MET A 112 1.40 8.80 -2.14
N LYS A 113 2.28 9.34 -1.29
CA LYS A 113 2.78 10.72 -1.43
C LYS A 113 3.44 10.92 -2.79
N LYS A 114 4.35 10.02 -3.19
CA LYS A 114 4.97 10.07 -4.51
C LYS A 114 3.94 10.02 -5.64
N VAL A 115 2.94 9.13 -5.55
CA VAL A 115 1.88 9.04 -6.57
C VAL A 115 1.11 10.37 -6.67
N LEU A 116 0.72 10.96 -5.53
CA LEU A 116 0.02 12.24 -5.51
C LEU A 116 0.87 13.37 -6.10
N THR A 117 2.17 13.41 -5.79
CA THR A 117 3.12 14.36 -6.39
C THR A 117 3.18 14.23 -7.91
N GLU A 118 3.23 13.02 -8.44
CA GLU A 118 3.31 12.79 -9.90
C GLU A 118 1.98 13.08 -10.63
N LEU A 119 0.83 12.99 -9.95
CA LEU A 119 -0.48 13.22 -10.57
C LEU A 119 -0.94 14.69 -10.48
N PHE A 120 -0.49 15.43 -9.47
CA PHE A 120 -1.01 16.76 -9.10
C PHE A 120 0.06 17.86 -8.96
N ASP A 121 1.34 17.55 -9.23
CA ASP A 121 2.47 18.49 -9.23
C ASP A 121 2.48 19.42 -7.99
N ASP A 122 2.47 20.74 -8.20
CA ASP A 122 2.54 21.78 -7.16
C ASP A 122 1.37 21.71 -6.16
N SER A 123 0.23 21.12 -6.56
CA SER A 123 -0.95 21.00 -5.69
C SER A 123 -0.94 19.75 -4.82
N ALA A 124 0.02 18.84 -5.00
CA ALA A 124 0.07 17.56 -4.29
C ALA A 124 0.08 17.70 -2.75
N GLU A 125 0.71 18.74 -2.22
CA GLU A 125 0.83 18.93 -0.77
C GLU A 125 -0.53 19.20 -0.11
N ASP A 126 -1.44 19.88 -0.82
CA ASP A 126 -2.81 20.10 -0.36
C ASP A 126 -3.53 18.75 -0.20
N TYR A 127 -3.43 17.87 -1.22
CA TYR A 127 -4.03 16.54 -1.17
C TYR A 127 -3.39 15.63 -0.11
N ILE A 128 -2.07 15.72 0.07
CA ILE A 128 -1.33 14.88 1.01
C ILE A 128 -1.72 15.17 2.47
N ASN A 129 -2.06 16.41 2.78
CA ASN A 129 -2.38 16.81 4.15
C ASN A 129 -3.88 16.74 4.47
N ASP A 130 -4.73 16.83 3.45
CA ASP A 130 -6.18 16.76 3.58
C ASP A 130 -6.67 15.39 4.11
N GLN A 131 -7.51 15.42 5.14
CA GLN A 131 -8.06 14.22 5.78
C GLN A 131 -9.27 13.65 5.06
N GLU A 132 -10.08 14.49 4.41
CA GLU A 132 -11.24 14.06 3.64
C GLU A 132 -10.80 13.33 2.39
N ILE A 133 -9.75 13.80 1.72
CA ILE A 133 -9.16 13.14 0.55
C ILE A 133 -8.57 11.77 0.94
N LYS A 134 -7.86 11.68 2.07
CA LYS A 134 -7.39 10.39 2.61
C LYS A 134 -8.53 9.42 2.83
N GLN A 135 -9.59 9.88 3.48
CA GLN A 135 -10.76 9.05 3.75
C GLN A 135 -11.44 8.61 2.46
N ALA A 136 -11.59 9.51 1.48
CA ALA A 136 -12.19 9.21 0.19
C ALA A 136 -11.38 8.13 -0.58
N ILE A 137 -10.05 8.29 -0.66
CA ILE A 137 -9.17 7.31 -1.31
C ILE A 137 -9.22 5.96 -0.59
N TRP A 138 -9.24 5.95 0.74
CA TRP A 138 -9.36 4.73 1.52
C TRP A 138 -10.68 4.00 1.26
N VAL A 139 -11.82 4.71 1.30
CA VAL A 139 -13.15 4.16 1.00
C VAL A 139 -13.20 3.64 -0.45
N ALA A 140 -12.74 4.43 -1.41
CA ALA A 140 -12.77 4.04 -2.82
C ALA A 140 -11.86 2.85 -3.11
N GLY A 141 -10.71 2.77 -2.43
CA GLY A 141 -9.86 1.58 -2.43
C GLY A 141 -10.60 0.32 -1.98
N HIS A 142 -11.54 0.42 -1.04
CA HIS A 142 -12.34 -0.71 -0.56
C HIS A 142 -13.41 -1.15 -1.57
N TRP A 143 -13.84 -0.26 -2.47
CA TRP A 143 -14.81 -0.59 -3.52
C TRP A 143 -14.21 -1.44 -4.64
N MET A 144 -12.91 -1.32 -4.87
CA MET A 144 -12.23 -2.16 -5.85
C MET A 144 -11.90 -3.53 -5.28
N ASP A 145 -12.13 -4.57 -6.08
CA ASP A 145 -11.66 -5.91 -5.75
C ASP A 145 -10.14 -6.01 -5.92
N THR A 146 -9.43 -6.35 -4.84
CA THR A 146 -7.96 -6.44 -4.86
C THR A 146 -7.49 -7.51 -5.85
N ARG A 147 -8.22 -8.62 -5.97
CA ARG A 147 -7.88 -9.67 -6.93
C ARG A 147 -7.93 -9.14 -8.35
N THR A 148 -9.03 -8.53 -8.76
CA THR A 148 -9.22 -7.92 -10.10
C THR A 148 -8.11 -6.93 -10.41
N VAL A 149 -7.74 -6.05 -9.47
CA VAL A 149 -6.67 -5.07 -9.71
C VAL A 149 -5.33 -5.76 -9.92
N VAL A 150 -4.95 -6.69 -9.06
CA VAL A 150 -3.66 -7.39 -9.12
C VAL A 150 -3.57 -8.30 -10.36
N THR A 151 -4.63 -9.04 -10.67
CA THR A 151 -4.60 -10.05 -11.74
C THR A 151 -4.91 -9.48 -13.12
N ASP A 152 -5.88 -8.57 -13.20
CA ASP A 152 -6.45 -8.16 -14.48
C ASP A 152 -5.97 -6.77 -14.91
N MET A 153 -5.89 -5.80 -14.00
CA MET A 153 -5.47 -4.43 -14.35
C MET A 153 -3.94 -4.29 -14.36
N LEU A 154 -3.27 -4.85 -13.35
CA LEU A 154 -1.81 -4.77 -13.22
C LEU A 154 -1.08 -5.91 -13.95
N SER A 155 -1.80 -6.95 -14.40
CA SER A 155 -1.25 -8.09 -15.15
C SER A 155 -0.07 -8.76 -14.48
N ILE A 156 -0.16 -8.94 -13.16
CA ILE A 156 0.94 -9.55 -12.39
C ILE A 156 0.88 -11.08 -12.51
N LEU A 157 -0.33 -11.62 -12.70
CA LEU A 157 -0.56 -13.06 -12.90
C LEU A 157 -0.87 -13.46 -14.33
N LYS A 158 -1.35 -12.51 -15.14
CA LYS A 158 -1.71 -12.74 -16.54
C LYS A 158 -0.70 -12.01 -17.40
N ASP A 159 -0.15 -12.68 -18.40
CA ASP A 159 0.82 -12.07 -19.33
C ASP A 159 0.24 -10.89 -20.13
N ARG A 160 -1.09 -10.67 -20.07
CA ARG A 160 -1.78 -9.61 -20.80
C ARG A 160 -2.93 -9.01 -20.00
N ARG A 161 -3.13 -7.70 -20.15
CA ARG A 161 -4.32 -6.98 -19.65
C ARG A 161 -5.52 -7.28 -20.55
N PRO A 162 -6.76 -7.20 -20.04
CA PRO A 162 -7.94 -7.18 -20.88
C PRO A 162 -7.82 -6.07 -21.93
N SER A 163 -8.18 -6.36 -23.18
CA SER A 163 -8.16 -5.37 -24.27
C SER A 163 -9.11 -4.18 -24.03
N SER A 164 -10.09 -4.35 -23.13
CA SER A 164 -10.99 -3.30 -22.69
C SER A 164 -10.36 -2.31 -21.70
N PHE A 165 -9.19 -2.60 -21.15
CA PHE A 165 -8.49 -1.73 -20.21
C PHE A 165 -7.31 -1.04 -20.89
N ASN A 166 -7.59 0.14 -21.46
CA ASN A 166 -6.61 0.95 -22.17
C ASN A 166 -6.17 2.15 -21.33
N LEU A 167 -5.41 1.88 -20.26
CA LEU A 167 -4.77 2.89 -19.44
C LEU A 167 -3.26 2.63 -19.42
N ASP A 168 -2.47 3.66 -19.74
CA ASP A 168 -1.04 3.58 -19.53
C ASP A 168 -0.76 3.66 -18.02
N ILE A 169 -0.17 2.62 -17.47
CA ILE A 169 0.12 2.56 -16.03
C ILE A 169 1.59 2.91 -15.88
N PRO A 170 1.92 4.02 -15.18
CA PRO A 170 3.29 4.43 -14.98
C PRO A 170 4.16 3.33 -14.41
N GLN A 171 5.38 3.23 -14.92
CA GLN A 171 6.33 2.18 -14.56
C GLN A 171 6.62 2.14 -13.06
N TYR A 172 6.53 3.27 -12.34
CA TYR A 172 6.76 3.29 -10.89
C TYR A 172 5.66 2.58 -10.09
N ILE A 173 4.41 2.58 -10.57
CA ILE A 173 3.31 1.81 -9.95
C ILE A 173 3.54 0.32 -10.18
N LEU A 174 3.92 -0.06 -11.41
CA LEU A 174 4.23 -1.45 -11.75
C LEU A 174 5.46 -1.98 -11.00
N ALA A 175 6.51 -1.16 -10.88
CA ALA A 175 7.73 -1.50 -10.16
C ALA A 175 7.46 -1.70 -8.66
N ALA A 176 6.54 -0.94 -8.08
CA ALA A 176 6.16 -1.09 -6.67
C ALA A 176 5.51 -2.46 -6.38
N MET A 177 4.87 -3.10 -7.37
CA MET A 177 4.34 -4.47 -7.22
C MET A 177 5.41 -5.55 -7.18
N LYS A 178 6.60 -5.28 -7.73
CA LYS A 178 7.77 -6.15 -7.63
C LYS A 178 8.51 -5.99 -6.31
N SER A 179 8.12 -5.04 -5.47
CA SER A 179 8.71 -4.85 -4.16
C SER A 179 8.26 -5.92 -3.16
N PHE A 180 8.89 -5.93 -2.00
CA PHE A 180 8.54 -6.83 -0.90
C PHE A 180 7.07 -6.63 -0.48
N PRO A 181 6.27 -7.71 -0.45
CA PRO A 181 4.85 -7.62 -0.15
C PRO A 181 4.61 -7.44 1.35
N ALA A 182 3.37 -7.12 1.68
CA ALA A 182 2.84 -7.08 3.03
C ALA A 182 3.20 -8.35 3.82
N GLY A 183 3.68 -8.15 5.05
CA GLY A 183 4.14 -9.20 5.96
C GLY A 183 5.60 -9.62 5.81
N THR A 184 6.32 -9.14 4.80
CA THR A 184 7.75 -9.44 4.61
C THR A 184 8.69 -8.32 5.06
N GLY A 185 8.15 -7.22 5.61
CA GLY A 185 8.94 -6.03 5.98
C GLY A 185 10.12 -6.29 6.94
N ARG A 186 10.02 -7.30 7.83
CA ARG A 186 11.14 -7.69 8.71
C ARG A 186 12.34 -8.24 7.95
N TYR A 187 12.11 -8.92 6.82
CA TYR A 187 13.18 -9.43 5.97
C TYR A 187 13.93 -8.27 5.30
N VAL A 188 13.20 -7.26 4.79
CA VAL A 188 13.81 -6.03 4.27
C VAL A 188 14.65 -5.33 5.33
N LEU A 189 14.10 -5.14 6.53
CA LEU A 189 14.79 -4.46 7.61
C LEU A 189 16.09 -5.18 8.01
N TYR A 190 16.02 -6.48 8.33
CA TYR A 190 17.22 -7.19 8.77
C TYR A 190 18.23 -7.38 7.66
N HIS A 191 17.81 -7.57 6.40
CA HIS A 191 18.75 -7.60 5.29
C HIS A 191 19.54 -6.29 5.18
N SER A 192 18.87 -5.13 5.27
CA SER A 192 19.55 -3.82 5.28
C SER A 192 20.50 -3.63 6.46
N ILE A 193 20.16 -4.16 7.64
CA ILE A 193 21.06 -4.14 8.81
C ILE A 193 22.27 -5.06 8.58
N LEU A 194 22.07 -6.27 8.05
CA LEU A 194 23.16 -7.20 7.73
C LEU A 194 24.11 -6.61 6.70
N GLN A 195 23.59 -5.96 5.64
CA GLN A 195 24.41 -5.26 4.66
C GLN A 195 25.23 -4.14 5.32
N SER A 196 24.62 -3.35 6.22
CA SER A 196 25.35 -2.35 7.01
C SER A 196 26.45 -2.97 7.86
N ILE A 197 26.20 -4.10 8.52
CA ILE A 197 27.20 -4.82 9.32
C ILE A 197 28.37 -5.25 8.43
N LEU A 198 28.10 -5.87 7.28
CA LEU A 198 29.13 -6.36 6.36
C LEU A 198 30.01 -5.24 5.79
N ASN A 199 29.44 -4.05 5.60
CA ASN A 199 30.13 -2.86 5.10
C ASN A 199 30.75 -1.99 6.19
N SER A 200 30.91 -2.51 7.41
CA SER A 200 31.39 -1.76 8.57
C SER A 200 32.51 -2.49 9.32
N PRO A 201 33.21 -1.84 10.25
CA PRO A 201 34.19 -2.50 11.13
C PRO A 201 33.59 -3.66 11.96
N TYR A 202 32.26 -3.73 12.09
CA TYR A 202 31.57 -4.78 12.83
C TYR A 202 31.46 -6.11 12.08
N ALA A 203 31.84 -6.16 10.79
CA ALA A 203 31.83 -7.38 9.98
C ALA A 203 32.61 -8.55 10.62
N VAL A 204 33.68 -8.25 11.37
CA VAL A 204 34.49 -9.25 12.09
C VAL A 204 33.75 -9.92 13.26
N ALA A 205 32.71 -9.27 13.79
CA ALA A 205 31.87 -9.79 14.87
C ALA A 205 30.60 -10.48 14.34
N ALA A 206 30.29 -10.33 13.05
CA ALA A 206 29.11 -10.91 12.43
C ALA A 206 29.29 -12.43 12.25
N PRO A 207 28.36 -13.27 12.75
CA PRO A 207 28.43 -14.69 12.52
C PRO A 207 28.18 -15.01 11.04
N ARG A 208 28.91 -16.00 10.52
CA ARG A 208 28.73 -16.57 9.18
C ARG A 208 28.22 -18.00 9.31
N ASP A 209 27.10 -18.16 10.00
CA ASP A 209 26.53 -19.47 10.29
C ASP A 209 25.36 -19.80 9.34
N VAL A 210 24.98 -21.08 9.34
CA VAL A 210 23.93 -21.64 8.48
C VAL A 210 22.59 -20.92 8.67
N GLU A 211 22.32 -20.36 9.85
CA GLU A 211 21.09 -19.63 10.12
C GLU A 211 21.05 -18.28 9.39
N ILE A 212 22.18 -17.59 9.26
CA ILE A 212 22.26 -16.38 8.42
C ILE A 212 22.02 -16.75 6.94
N GLN A 213 22.62 -17.85 6.46
CA GLN A 213 22.43 -18.27 5.07
C GLN A 213 20.97 -18.60 4.76
N LYS A 214 20.29 -19.39 5.61
CA LYS A 214 18.85 -19.69 5.44
C LYS A 214 17.98 -18.44 5.37
N PHE A 215 18.33 -17.39 6.13
CA PHE A 215 17.64 -16.11 6.07
C PHE A 215 17.84 -15.41 4.72
N LEU A 216 19.06 -15.40 4.19
CA LEU A 216 19.37 -14.85 2.87
C LEU A 216 18.64 -15.62 1.76
N ASP A 217 18.66 -16.95 1.81
CA ASP A 217 17.95 -17.80 0.84
C ASP A 217 16.44 -17.50 0.85
N THR A 218 15.86 -17.27 2.04
CA THR A 218 14.45 -16.89 2.18
C THR A 218 14.20 -15.49 1.64
N TYR A 219 15.09 -14.53 1.93
CA TYR A 219 15.01 -13.17 1.39
C TYR A 219 15.02 -13.16 -0.14
N GLU A 220 15.94 -13.90 -0.76
CA GLU A 220 16.04 -14.05 -2.22
C GLU A 220 14.80 -14.73 -2.80
N SER A 221 14.29 -15.77 -2.15
CA SER A 221 13.05 -16.45 -2.56
C SER A 221 11.85 -15.50 -2.58
N ILE A 222 11.77 -14.57 -1.61
CA ILE A 222 10.75 -13.52 -1.59
C ILE A 222 10.92 -12.57 -2.77
N GLN A 223 12.15 -12.17 -3.12
CA GLN A 223 12.40 -11.28 -4.27
C GLN A 223 12.04 -11.93 -5.61
N VAL A 224 12.34 -13.23 -5.76
CA VAL A 224 12.03 -13.97 -6.99
C VAL A 224 10.52 -14.14 -7.19
N ASN A 225 9.76 -14.33 -6.11
CA ASN A 225 8.31 -14.51 -6.19
C ASN A 225 7.57 -13.85 -5.01
N PRO A 226 7.48 -12.51 -4.98
CA PRO A 226 6.89 -11.78 -3.85
C PRO A 226 5.44 -12.21 -3.63
N MET A 227 4.72 -12.53 -4.70
CA MET A 227 3.31 -12.88 -4.62
C MET A 227 3.00 -14.04 -3.68
N ARG A 228 3.84 -15.07 -3.66
CA ARG A 228 3.62 -16.23 -2.79
C ARG A 228 3.80 -15.91 -1.31
N TYR A 229 4.52 -14.84 -0.98
CA TYR A 229 4.84 -14.45 0.40
C TYR A 229 3.95 -13.33 0.95
N HIS A 230 3.01 -12.81 0.14
CA HIS A 230 2.05 -11.81 0.59
C HIS A 230 1.09 -12.38 1.65
N VAL A 231 0.80 -11.63 2.72
CA VAL A 231 -0.05 -12.11 3.85
C VAL A 231 -1.47 -12.48 3.45
N GLY A 232 -2.04 -11.79 2.46
CA GLY A 232 -3.36 -12.06 1.90
C GLY A 232 -3.31 -12.79 0.54
N ALA A 233 -2.23 -13.52 0.23
CA ALA A 233 -2.06 -14.13 -1.10
C ALA A 233 -3.26 -15.03 -1.50
N ALA A 234 -3.79 -15.81 -0.56
CA ALA A 234 -4.94 -16.68 -0.83
C ALA A 234 -6.21 -15.88 -1.21
N GLU A 235 -6.44 -14.74 -0.55
CA GLU A 235 -7.62 -13.89 -0.76
C GLU A 235 -7.63 -13.23 -2.14
N VAL A 236 -6.44 -13.00 -2.71
CA VAL A 236 -6.28 -12.43 -4.06
C VAL A 236 -6.16 -13.50 -5.15
N GLY A 237 -6.46 -14.77 -4.84
CA GLY A 237 -6.46 -15.87 -5.80
C GLY A 237 -5.06 -16.33 -6.23
N LEU A 238 -4.02 -16.00 -5.45
CA LEU A 238 -2.66 -16.46 -5.72
C LEU A 238 -2.44 -17.90 -5.23
N PRO A 239 -1.51 -18.66 -5.85
CA PRO A 239 -1.17 -20.00 -5.40
C PRO A 239 -0.75 -20.00 -3.92
N LYS A 240 -1.02 -21.12 -3.24
CA LYS A 240 -0.82 -21.35 -1.79
C LYS A 240 0.25 -20.45 -1.18
N GLN A 241 -0.21 -19.58 -0.28
CA GLN A 241 0.63 -18.67 0.50
C GLN A 241 1.77 -19.45 1.18
N ILE A 242 2.99 -18.95 1.03
CA ILE A 242 4.16 -19.34 1.79
C ILE A 242 4.33 -18.31 2.90
N ASN A 243 4.16 -18.72 4.15
CA ASN A 243 4.52 -17.89 5.28
C ASN A 243 6.03 -18.02 5.51
N PRO A 244 6.84 -16.96 5.32
CA PRO A 244 8.28 -17.03 5.56
C PRO A 244 8.62 -17.08 7.05
N GLY A 245 7.62 -16.99 7.94
CA GLY A 245 7.81 -16.94 9.38
C GLY A 245 8.53 -15.67 9.82
N LYS A 246 8.91 -15.63 11.10
CA LYS A 246 9.83 -14.60 11.59
C LYS A 246 11.26 -15.02 11.23
N PRO A 247 12.12 -14.06 10.87
CA PRO A 247 13.57 -14.29 10.77
C PRO A 247 14.07 -15.03 12.01
N ASN A 248 14.99 -15.97 11.87
CA ASN A 248 15.42 -16.80 13.00
C ASN A 248 16.02 -15.94 14.13
N ARG A 249 15.99 -16.47 15.36
CA ARG A 249 16.46 -15.74 16.56
C ARG A 249 17.91 -15.26 16.42
N ARG A 250 18.75 -16.00 15.69
CA ARG A 250 20.15 -15.65 15.47
C ARG A 250 20.31 -14.35 14.69
N VAL A 251 19.63 -14.23 13.55
CA VAL A 251 19.58 -13.01 12.73
C VAL A 251 19.05 -11.83 13.56
N GLN A 252 17.93 -12.03 14.26
CA GLN A 252 17.34 -10.98 15.09
C GLN A 252 18.34 -10.45 16.14
N MET A 253 19.03 -11.35 16.84
CA MET A 253 20.03 -10.97 17.85
C MET A 253 21.22 -10.22 17.24
N VAL A 254 21.76 -10.67 16.10
CA VAL A 254 22.90 -10.03 15.43
C VAL A 254 22.56 -8.62 15.01
N CYS A 255 21.42 -8.45 14.33
CA CYS A 255 20.96 -7.15 13.90
C CYS A 255 20.67 -6.21 15.08
N SER A 256 20.06 -6.73 16.15
CA SER A 256 19.77 -5.94 17.35
C SER A 256 21.06 -5.54 18.08
N ALA A 257 22.02 -6.45 18.20
CA ALA A 257 23.33 -6.18 18.77
C ALA A 257 24.04 -5.04 18.05
N TYR A 258 24.01 -5.04 16.71
CA TYR A 258 24.58 -3.96 15.90
C TYR A 258 23.89 -2.63 16.17
N ILE A 259 22.56 -2.56 16.05
CA ILE A 259 21.79 -1.31 16.25
C ILE A 259 22.03 -0.71 17.63
N HIS A 260 22.00 -1.53 18.69
CA HIS A 260 22.25 -1.04 20.06
C HIS A 260 23.71 -0.66 20.30
N ALA A 261 24.66 -1.24 19.58
CA ALA A 261 26.07 -0.86 19.68
C ALA A 261 26.40 0.43 18.92
N THR A 262 25.75 0.69 17.78
CA THR A 262 26.07 1.83 16.90
C THR A 262 25.18 3.04 17.10
N ALA A 263 23.90 2.82 17.41
CA ALA A 263 22.88 3.85 17.44
C ALA A 263 21.81 3.58 18.52
N PRO A 264 22.20 3.49 19.82
CA PRO A 264 21.30 3.08 20.91
C PRO A 264 20.10 4.02 21.13
N THR A 265 20.19 5.27 20.69
CA THR A 265 19.13 6.28 20.82
C THR A 265 18.29 6.45 19.55
N SER A 266 18.55 5.67 18.50
CA SER A 266 17.81 5.78 17.24
C SER A 266 16.37 5.29 17.35
N HIS A 267 15.48 5.80 16.49
CA HIS A 267 14.12 5.25 16.33
C HIS A 267 14.11 3.75 15.98
N LEU A 268 15.18 3.27 15.33
CA LEU A 268 15.29 1.86 15.00
C LEU A 268 15.55 1.01 16.26
N ALA A 269 16.34 1.52 17.21
CA ALA A 269 16.60 0.82 18.48
C ALA A 269 15.33 0.65 19.34
N SER A 270 14.34 1.54 19.19
CA SER A 270 13.03 1.44 19.87
C SER A 270 11.96 0.70 19.06
N SER A 271 12.25 0.28 17.83
CA SER A 271 11.31 -0.45 16.99
C SER A 271 10.95 -1.81 17.60
N HIS A 272 9.65 -2.18 17.56
CA HIS A 272 9.18 -3.52 17.95
C HIS A 272 9.76 -4.66 17.09
N ALA A 273 10.38 -4.33 15.95
CA ALA A 273 11.10 -5.30 15.14
C ALA A 273 12.50 -5.60 15.69
N ILE A 274 13.09 -4.75 16.54
CA ILE A 274 14.41 -4.95 17.12
C ILE A 274 14.27 -5.58 18.52
N THR A 275 15.16 -6.52 18.84
CA THR A 275 15.18 -7.13 20.17
C THR A 275 15.59 -6.07 21.21
N PRO A 276 14.83 -5.90 22.32
CA PRO A 276 15.14 -4.89 23.32
C PRO A 276 16.52 -5.07 23.95
N PHE A 277 17.16 -3.94 24.29
CA PHE A 277 18.49 -3.91 24.89
C PHE A 277 18.65 -4.86 26.09
N GLN A 278 17.66 -4.88 26.98
CA GLN A 278 17.66 -5.70 28.20
C GLN A 278 17.82 -7.20 27.90
N GLN A 279 17.38 -7.66 26.73
CA GLN A 279 17.47 -9.05 26.30
C GLN A 279 18.79 -9.38 25.59
N ILE A 280 19.59 -8.38 25.20
CA ILE A 280 20.85 -8.57 24.47
C ILE A 280 22.10 -8.10 25.22
N GLN A 281 21.95 -7.39 26.34
CA GLN A 281 23.07 -6.81 27.09
C GLN A 281 24.12 -7.85 27.55
N GLY A 282 23.72 -9.09 27.79
CA GLY A 282 24.62 -10.21 28.12
C GLY A 282 25.08 -11.04 26.93
N ASN A 283 24.70 -10.68 25.70
CA ASN A 283 25.01 -11.46 24.52
C ASN A 283 26.45 -11.20 24.05
N MET A 284 27.22 -12.27 23.82
CA MET A 284 28.62 -12.15 23.38
C MET A 284 28.81 -11.39 22.06
N ILE A 285 27.85 -11.45 21.14
CA ILE A 285 27.92 -10.70 19.88
C ILE A 285 27.80 -9.21 20.16
N TYR A 286 26.84 -8.82 21.00
CA TYR A 286 26.67 -7.44 21.43
C TYR A 286 27.92 -6.91 22.14
N LEU A 287 28.46 -7.66 23.10
CA LEU A 287 29.67 -7.26 23.83
C LEU A 287 30.87 -7.06 22.90
N ARG A 288 31.04 -7.94 21.89
CA ARG A 288 32.10 -7.79 20.88
C ARG A 288 31.87 -6.56 20.00
N MET A 289 30.65 -6.33 19.53
CA MET A 289 30.34 -5.13 18.75
C MET A 289 30.57 -3.86 19.57
N LEU A 290 30.17 -3.84 20.84
CA LEU A 290 30.43 -2.71 21.74
C LEU A 290 31.93 -2.45 21.95
N GLN A 291 32.74 -3.50 22.07
CA GLN A 291 34.20 -3.37 22.14
C GLN A 291 34.79 -2.75 20.87
N ILE A 292 34.28 -3.13 19.69
CA ILE A 292 34.68 -2.52 18.41
C ILE A 292 34.26 -1.05 18.39
N ALA A 293 33.03 -0.73 18.76
CA ALA A 293 32.51 0.63 18.80
C ALA A 293 33.42 1.56 19.64
N ARG A 294 33.83 1.12 20.83
CA ARG A 294 34.70 1.88 21.73
C ARG A 294 36.12 2.11 21.19
N LYS A 295 36.59 1.30 20.24
CA LYS A 295 37.91 1.48 19.61
C LYS A 295 37.89 2.51 18.48
N HIS A 296 36.71 2.85 17.98
CA HIS A 296 36.51 3.76 16.84
C HIS A 296 35.87 5.10 17.24
N GLN A 297 35.68 5.34 18.53
CA GLN A 297 35.31 6.64 19.12
C GLN A 297 36.58 7.36 19.58
#